data_AF-A0A929JM73-F1
#
_entry.id   AF-A0A929JM73-F1
#
_cell.length_a   1.000
_cell.length_b   1.000
_cell.length_c   1.000
_cell.angle_alpha   90.00
_cell.angle_beta   90.00
_cell.angle_gamma   90.00
#
_symmetry.space_group_name_H-M   'P 1'
#
loop_
_entity.id
_entity.type
_entity.pdbx_description
1 polymer ?
#
loop_
_entity_poly.entity_id
_entity_poly.type
_entity_poly.pdbx_seq_one_letter_code
_entity_poly.pdbx_strand_id
1 'polypeptide(L)' 'MIKKLARLLLIFLLSLLTLYLVFVSVISVSIGFANAERPGFWMPILWGVLIFCLGIFIIRLIVHVFRQMKAKEKYPYY' A
#
# COMPACT_ATOMS: atom_id res chain seq x y z
N MET A 1 -26.43 8.03 -3.27
CA MET A 1 -25.35 7.93 -4.29
C MET A 1 -23.98 8.39 -3.79
N ILE A 2 -23.87 9.56 -3.13
CA ILE A 2 -22.60 10.17 -2.68
C ILE A 2 -21.69 9.20 -1.89
N LYS A 3 -22.25 8.42 -0.95
CA LYS A 3 -21.48 7.44 -0.15
C LYS A 3 -20.86 6.30 -0.98
N LYS A 4 -21.47 5.89 -2.10
CA LYS A 4 -20.88 4.86 -2.99
C LYS A 4 -19.72 5.46 -3.80
N LEU A 5 -19.89 6.68 -4.30
CA LEU A 5 -18.87 7.41 -5.06
C LEU A 5 -17.62 7.71 -4.20
N ALA A 6 -17.83 8.23 -2.99
CA ALA A 6 -16.73 8.54 -2.06
C ALA A 6 -15.89 7.30 -1.70
N ARG A 7 -16.54 6.13 -1.56
CA ARG A 7 -15.84 4.87 -1.30
C ARG A 7 -15.02 4.40 -2.49
N LEU A 8 -15.57 4.49 -3.69
CA LEU A 8 -14.87 4.11 -4.91
C LEU A 8 -13.63 4.99 -5.14
N LEU A 9 -13.77 6.30 -4.87
CA LEU A 9 -12.66 7.24 -4.90
C LEU A 9 -11.59 6.92 -3.85
N LEU A 10 -12.00 6.58 -2.62
CA LEU A 10 -11.07 6.16 -1.56
C LEU A 10 -10.27 4.92 -1.97
N ILE A 11 -10.93 3.91 -2.54
CA ILE A 11 -10.29 2.67 -3.01
C ILE A 11 -9.30 2.98 -4.13
N PHE A 12 -9.70 3.82 -5.09
CA PHE A 12 -8.84 4.24 -6.19
C PHE A 12 -7.59 4.95 -5.68
N LEU A 13 -7.75 5.90 -4.76
CA LEU A 13 -6.64 6.61 -4.13
C LEU A 13 -5.73 5.67 -3.34
N LEU A 14 -6.28 4.73 -2.57
CA LEU A 14 -5.47 3.75 -1.85
C LEU A 14 -4.70 2.81 -2.79
N SER A 15 -5.33 2.40 -3.90
CA SER A 15 -4.66 1.58 -4.91
C SER A 15 -3.51 2.34 -5.56
N LEU A 16 -3.71 3.63 -5.90
CA LEU A 16 -2.69 4.48 -6.49
C LEU A 16 -1.53 4.72 -5.51
N LEU A 17 -1.84 4.99 -4.24
CA LEU A 17 -0.86 5.12 -3.17
C LEU A 17 -0.04 3.85 -3.01
N THR A 18 -0.69 2.69 -3.03
CA THR A 18 -0.01 1.40 -2.92
C THR A 18 0.97 1.18 -4.07
N LEU A 19 0.54 1.47 -5.31
CA LEU A 19 1.39 1.37 -6.49
C LEU A 19 2.61 2.30 -6.38
N TYR A 20 2.39 3.54 -5.93
CA TYR A 20 3.46 4.50 -5.70
C TYR A 20 4.46 3.99 -4.66
N LEU A 21 3.99 3.45 -3.53
CA LEU A 21 4.86 2.90 -2.48
C LEU A 21 5.69 1.71 -2.98
N VAL A 22 5.10 0.82 -3.79
CA VAL A 22 5.85 -0.28 -4.42
C VAL A 22 6.94 0.26 -5.34
N PHE A 23 6.63 1.26 -6.15
CA PHE A 23 7.59 1.89 -7.05
C PHE A 23 8.75 2.54 -6.28
N VAL A 24 8.44 3.32 -5.24
CA VAL A 24 9.44 3.95 -4.37
C VAL A 24 10.31 2.88 -3.68
N SER A 25 9.70 1.80 -3.19
CA SER A 25 10.43 0.67 -2.59
C SER A 25 11.43 0.07 -3.58
N VAL A 26 10.99 -0.26 -4.80
CA VAL A 26 11.85 -0.88 -5.82
C VAL A 26 13.01 0.05 -6.19
N ILE A 27 12.74 1.34 -6.38
CA ILE A 27 13.79 2.34 -6.67
C ILE A 27 14.76 2.44 -5.50
N SER A 28 14.28 2.51 -4.26
CA SER A 28 15.12 2.64 -3.07
C SER A 28 16.07 1.46 -2.91
N VAL A 29 15.57 0.24 -3.09
CA VAL A 29 16.38 -0.98 -3.08
C VAL A 29 17.40 -0.98 -4.23
N SER A 30 16.97 -0.62 -5.43
CA SER A 30 17.85 -0.52 -6.61
C SER A 30 18.99 0.47 -6.39
N ILE A 31 18.72 1.64 -5.81
CA ILE A 31 19.74 2.64 -5.47
C ILE A 31 20.72 2.09 -4.45
N GLY A 32 20.24 1.37 -3.44
CA GLY A 32 21.09 0.73 -2.44
C GLY A 32 22.08 -0.26 -3.06
N PHE A 33 21.61 -1.14 -3.94
CA PHE A 33 22.47 -2.09 -4.65
C PHE A 33 23.42 -1.40 -5.65
N ALA A 34 22.96 -0.35 -6.34
CA ALA A 34 23.81 0.41 -7.26
C ALA A 34 24.97 1.15 -6.55
N ASN A 35 24.85 1.39 -5.24
CA ASN A 35 25.87 2.06 -4.44
C ASN A 35 26.52 1.12 -3.42
N ALA A 36 26.57 -0.20 -3.67
CA ALA A 36 27.07 -1.21 -2.73
C ALA A 36 28.51 -0.96 -2.23
N GLU A 37 29.30 -0.21 -2.99
CA GLU A 37 30.68 0.20 -2.66
C GLU A 37 30.77 1.36 -1.65
N ARG A 38 29.67 2.10 -1.41
CA ARG A 38 29.66 3.25 -0.50
C ARG A 38 29.28 2.82 0.92
N PRO A 39 29.94 3.37 1.97
CA PRO A 39 29.48 3.15 3.34
C PRO A 39 28.05 3.68 3.50
N GLY A 40 27.17 2.86 4.07
CA GLY A 40 25.75 3.21 4.24
C GLY A 40 24.81 2.80 3.09
N PHE A 41 25.29 2.04 2.10
CA PHE A 41 24.47 1.52 0.99
C PHE A 41 23.27 0.67 1.43
N TRP A 42 23.31 0.12 2.65
CA TRP A 42 22.25 -0.69 3.22
C TRP A 42 21.02 0.15 3.62
N MET A 43 21.19 1.47 3.84
CA MET A 43 20.14 2.35 4.34
C MET A 43 18.96 2.45 3.35
N PRO A 44 19.17 2.71 2.04
CA PRO A 44 18.09 2.68 1.04
C PRO A 44 17.42 1.29 0.93
N ILE A 45 18.19 0.21 1.07
CA ILE A 45 17.65 -1.16 1.02
C ILE A 45 16.69 -1.38 2.20
N LEU A 46 17.10 -1.01 3.41
CA LEU A 46 16.28 -1.14 4.61
C LEU A 46 14.98 -0.33 4.48
N TRP A 47 15.07 0.93 4.05
CA TRP A 47 13.89 1.78 3.85
C TRP A 47 12.96 1.26 2.75
N GLY A 48 13.52 0.77 1.65
CA GLY A 48 12.74 0.13 0.59
C GLY A 48 11.95 -1.06 1.11
N VAL A 49 12.59 -1.96 1.86
CA VAL A 49 11.92 -3.12 2.47
C VAL A 49 10.84 -2.70 3.48
N LEU A 50 11.10 -1.69 4.32
CA LEU A 50 10.10 -1.16 5.25
C LEU A 50 8.88 -0.57 4.52
N ILE A 51 9.11 0.19 3.45
CA ILE A 51 8.03 0.75 2.61
C ILE A 51 7.23 -0.38 1.96
N PHE A 52 7.88 -1.44 1.48
CA PHE A 52 7.20 -2.60 0.93
C PHE A 52 6.30 -3.29 1.96
N CYS A 53 6.81 -3.53 3.16
CA CYS A 53 6.03 -4.09 4.28
C CYS A 53 4.81 -3.22 4.62
N LEU A 54 4.98 -1.90 4.63
CA LEU A 54 3.90 -0.95 4.84
C LEU A 54 2.86 -1.00 3.70
N GLY A 55 3.31 -1.15 2.45
CA GLY A 55 2.43 -1.39 1.30
C GLY A 55 1.57 -2.65 1.46
N ILE A 56 2.16 -3.77 1.88
CA ILE A 56 1.42 -5.02 2.16
C ILE A 56 0.37 -4.79 3.26
N PHE A 57 0.73 -4.06 4.31
CA PHE A 57 -0.19 -3.74 5.40
C PHE A 57 -1.40 -2.93 4.90
N ILE A 58 -1.16 -1.91 4.06
CA ILE A 58 -2.22 -1.12 3.44
C ILE A 58 -3.13 -2.00 2.58
N ILE A 59 -2.58 -2.91 1.76
CA ILE A 59 -3.38 -3.85 0.96
C ILE A 59 -4.29 -4.71 1.85
N ARG A 60 -3.74 -5.26 2.95
CA ARG A 60 -4.55 -6.06 3.90
C ARG A 60 -5.67 -5.22 4.51
N LEU A 61 -5.41 -3.96 4.82
CA LEU A 61 -6.43 -3.04 5.34
C LEU A 61 -7.53 -2.76 4.31
N ILE A 62 -7.18 -2.53 3.04
CA ILE A 62 -8.15 -2.38 1.94
C ILE A 62 -9.05 -3.61 1.85
N VAL A 63 -8.46 -4.81 1.81
CA VAL A 63 -9.20 -6.08 1.72
C VAL A 63 -10.10 -6.27 2.93
N HIS A 64 -9.62 -5.93 4.13
CA HIS A 64 -10.41 -6.00 5.34
C HIS A 64 -11.64 -5.09 5.28
N VAL A 65 -11.46 -3.83 4.87
CA VAL A 65 -12.55 -2.86 4.69
C VAL A 65 -13.55 -3.37 3.65
N PHE A 66 -13.09 -3.89 2.51
CA PHE A 66 -13.96 -4.49 1.50
C PHE A 66 -14.79 -5.65 2.02
N ARG A 67 -14.17 -6.54 2.81
CA ARG A 67 -14.86 -7.70 3.41
C ARG A 67 -15.94 -7.26 4.40
N GLN A 68 -15.65 -6.27 5.24
CA GLN A 68 -16.63 -5.69 6.17
C GLN A 68 -17.80 -5.04 5.41
N MET A 69 -17.53 -4.38 4.28
CA MET A 69 -18.59 -3.79 3.46
C MET A 69 -19.51 -4.85 2.84
N LYS A 70 -18.96 -5.94 2.31
CA LYS A 70 -19.78 -7.05 1.78
C LYS A 70 -20.65 -7.69 2.87
N ALA A 71 -20.14 -7.84 4.08
CA ALA A 71 -20.91 -8.38 5.20
C ALA A 71 -22.11 -7.48 5.54
N LYS A 72 -21.90 -6.16 5.57
CA LYS A 72 -22.94 -5.17 5.89
C LYS A 72 -23.99 -5.01 4.78
N GLU A 73 -23.63 -5.24 3.53
CA GLU A 73 -24.57 -5.23 2.40
C GLU A 73 -25.42 -6.52 2.34
N LYS A 74 -24.88 -7.66 2.84
CA LYS A 74 -25.59 -8.94 2.88
C LYS A 74 -26.61 -9.06 4.03
N TYR A 75 -26.41 -8.33 5.13
CA TYR A 75 -27.34 -8.32 6.28
C TYR A 75 -27.62 -6.87 6.73
N PRO A 76 -28.60 -6.19 6.11
CA PRO A 76 -28.87 -4.78 6.39
C PRO A 76 -29.63 -4.51 7.70
N TYR A 77 -30.04 -5.54 8.44
CA TYR A 77 -30.95 -5.43 9.61
C TYR A 77 -30.36 -5.97 10.94
N TYR A 78 -29.03 -6.12 11.02
CA TYR A 78 -28.31 -6.32 12.28
C TYR A 78 -27.17 -5.29 12.41
#